data_AF-A0A1G2UMU7-F1
#
_entry.id   AF-A0A1G2UMU7-F1
#
_cell.length_a   1.000
_cell.length_b   1.000
_cell.length_c   1.000
_cell.angle_alpha   90.00
_cell.angle_beta   90.00
_cell.angle_gamma   90.00
#
_symmetry.space_group_name_H-M   'P 1'
#
loop_
_entity.id
_entity.type
_entity.pdbx_description
1 polymer ?
#
loop_
_entity_poly.entity_id
_entity_poly.type
_entity_poly.pdbx_seq_one_letter_code
_entity_poly.pdbx_strand_id
1 'polypeptide(L)'
;MNIKKLSTFLVSFSLLFIVGVVSVYATQHGGGTNPPQGGGTSIPVNITLDNPFKQGVGNSLFTLMKAIVDNIILPVGGVLAVLAFIYSGFLYVTASGNDTKLKTAHKSLLYTAIGTAVLLGSWLLANVICSTINQLGGPVCQS
;
A
#
# COMPACT_ATOMS: atom_id res chain seq x y z
N MET A 1 13.03 13.40 -26.25
CA MET A 1 13.50 12.27 -25.42
C MET A 1 13.47 11.01 -26.29
N ASN A 2 14.62 10.41 -26.61
CA ASN A 2 14.67 9.24 -27.50
C ASN A 2 13.90 8.08 -26.88
N ILE A 3 13.05 7.41 -27.67
CA ILE A 3 12.14 6.34 -27.20
C ILE A 3 12.91 5.19 -26.51
N LYS A 4 14.18 5.00 -26.89
CA LYS A 4 15.11 4.08 -26.25
C LYS A 4 15.46 4.48 -24.81
N LYS A 5 15.67 5.77 -24.53
CA LYS A 5 15.95 6.29 -23.19
C LYS A 5 14.74 6.17 -22.25
N LEU A 6 13.52 6.27 -22.79
CA LEU A 6 12.28 6.11 -22.04
C LEU A 6 12.05 4.64 -21.63
N SER A 7 12.32 3.69 -22.52
CA SER A 7 12.22 2.26 -22.22
C SER A 7 13.23 1.83 -21.16
N THR A 8 14.48 2.30 -21.23
CA THR A 8 15.50 2.02 -20.22
C THR A 8 15.11 2.57 -18.83
N PHE A 9 14.46 3.74 -18.78
CA PHE A 9 14.01 4.34 -17.51
C PHE A 9 12.83 3.57 -16.89
N LEU A 10 11.88 3.11 -17.71
CA LEU A 10 10.75 2.28 -17.25
C LEU A 10 11.21 0.90 -16.75
N VAL A 11 12.17 0.28 -17.42
CA VAL A 11 12.72 -1.03 -16.99
C VAL A 11 13.52 -0.90 -15.70
N SER A 12 14.32 0.16 -15.54
CA SER A 12 15.06 0.41 -14.31
C SER A 12 14.15 0.72 -13.12
N PHE A 13 13.06 1.46 -13.34
CA PHE A 13 12.07 1.77 -12.30
C PHE A 13 11.24 0.54 -11.90
N SER A 14 10.92 -0.35 -12.86
CA SER A 14 10.30 -1.65 -12.59
C SER A 14 11.20 -2.58 -11.77
N LEU A 15 12.52 -2.58 -12.03
CA LEU A 15 13.48 -3.35 -11.22
C LEU A 15 13.56 -2.83 -9.77
N LEU A 16 13.55 -1.51 -9.60
CA LEU A 16 13.47 -0.85 -8.28
C LEU A 16 12.18 -1.22 -7.55
N PHE A 17 11.09 -1.39 -8.29
CA PHE A 17 9.79 -1.80 -7.77
C PHE A 17 9.81 -3.25 -7.24
N ILE A 18 10.44 -4.19 -7.94
CA ILE A 18 10.59 -5.59 -7.49
C ILE A 18 11.42 -5.65 -6.20
N VAL A 19 12.53 -4.90 -6.11
CA VAL A 19 13.39 -4.87 -4.92
C VAL A 19 12.68 -4.20 -3.73
N GLY A 20 11.93 -3.11 -3.96
CA GLY A 20 11.16 -2.44 -2.91
C GLY A 20 10.00 -3.28 -2.38
N VAL A 21 9.30 -3.99 -3.25
CA VAL A 21 8.22 -4.92 -2.90
C VAL A 21 8.75 -6.08 -2.05
N VAL A 22 9.91 -6.66 -2.41
CA VAL A 22 10.59 -7.68 -1.58
C VAL A 22 10.98 -7.14 -0.20
N SER A 23 11.36 -5.86 -0.10
CA SER A 23 11.72 -5.22 1.16
C SER A 23 10.52 -5.01 2.09
N VAL A 24 9.34 -4.69 1.52
CA VAL A 24 8.09 -4.51 2.27
C VAL A 24 7.58 -5.84 2.84
N TYR A 25 7.79 -6.95 2.15
CA TYR A 25 7.42 -8.28 2.64
C TYR A 25 8.40 -8.86 3.67
N ALA A 26 9.49 -8.17 3.99
CA ALA A 26 10.52 -8.64 4.93
C ALA A 26 10.57 -7.80 6.22
N THR A 27 9.48 -7.75 7.00
CA THR A 27 9.61 -7.47 8.44
C THR A 27 10.03 -8.75 9.17
N GLN A 28 11.33 -9.01 9.18
CA GLN A 28 11.99 -9.93 10.11
C GLN A 28 12.13 -9.20 11.45
N HIS A 29 11.29 -9.50 12.45
CA HIS A 29 11.55 -9.07 13.82
C HIS A 29 12.37 -10.13 14.52
N GLY A 30 13.69 -9.98 14.47
CA GLY A 30 14.63 -10.71 15.31
C GLY A 30 14.85 -9.98 16.64
N GLY A 31 14.96 -10.75 17.73
CA GLY A 31 15.63 -10.34 18.96
C GLY A 31 14.85 -10.56 20.26
N GLY A 32 15.22 -11.60 21.03
CA GLY A 32 14.61 -12.04 22.30
C GLY A 32 14.79 -11.08 23.51
N THR A 33 14.33 -11.44 24.70
CA THR A 33 14.99 -12.46 25.56
C THR A 33 14.14 -12.75 26.81
N ASN A 34 14.03 -14.00 27.22
CA ASN A 34 13.87 -14.40 28.63
C ASN A 34 14.80 -15.61 28.86
N PRO A 35 15.85 -15.52 29.70
CA PRO A 35 16.59 -16.69 30.19
C PRO A 35 16.06 -17.11 31.59
N PRO A 36 16.48 -18.24 32.16
CA PRO A 36 16.39 -19.61 31.67
C PRO A 36 15.62 -20.51 32.69
N GLN A 37 14.80 -21.46 32.23
CA GLN A 37 14.47 -22.61 33.09
C GLN A 37 14.31 -23.88 32.26
N GLY A 38 15.43 -24.56 32.07
CA GLY A 38 15.50 -25.88 31.46
C GLY A 38 15.84 -26.93 32.51
N GLY A 39 14.91 -27.87 32.69
CA GLY A 39 15.14 -29.17 33.31
C GLY A 39 14.24 -30.18 32.63
N GLY A 40 14.62 -30.64 31.43
CA GLY A 40 13.88 -31.66 30.69
C GLY A 40 14.12 -31.60 29.19
N THR A 41 14.81 -32.62 28.67
CA THR A 41 15.11 -32.84 27.25
C THR A 41 13.83 -33.00 26.44
N SER A 42 13.32 -31.91 25.89
CA SER A 42 12.39 -31.90 24.76
C SER A 42 12.96 -30.89 23.79
N ILE A 43 13.18 -31.27 22.53
CA ILE A 43 13.55 -30.30 21.50
C ILE A 43 12.33 -29.37 21.41
N PRO A 44 12.43 -28.09 21.82
CA PRO A 44 11.29 -27.20 21.81
C PRO A 44 11.11 -26.73 20.37
N VAL A 45 10.56 -27.60 19.52
CA VAL A 45 10.07 -27.16 18.22
C VAL A 45 8.77 -26.41 18.50
N ASN A 46 8.91 -25.13 18.84
CA ASN A 46 7.82 -24.17 18.73
C ASN A 46 7.54 -24.01 17.24
N ILE A 47 6.69 -24.87 16.68
CA ILE A 47 6.17 -24.70 15.32
C ILE A 47 5.14 -23.56 15.40
N THR A 48 5.61 -22.33 15.54
CA THR A 48 4.78 -21.14 15.46
C THR A 48 4.42 -20.97 13.98
N LEU A 49 3.19 -21.32 13.62
CA LEU A 49 2.64 -20.97 12.31
C LEU A 49 2.36 -19.47 12.33
N ASP A 50 3.35 -18.69 11.89
CA ASP A 50 3.16 -17.28 11.59
C ASP A 50 2.14 -17.17 10.47
N ASN A 51 0.96 -16.66 10.80
CA ASN A 51 -0.05 -16.36 9.81
C ASN A 51 0.58 -15.38 8.78
N PRO A 52 0.60 -15.70 7.48
CA PRO A 52 1.16 -14.81 6.44
C PRO A 52 0.45 -13.45 6.36
N PHE A 53 -0.66 -13.27 7.08
CA PHE A 53 -1.38 -12.00 7.26
C PHE A 53 -1.10 -11.30 8.61
N LYS A 54 0.03 -11.61 9.26
CA LYS A 54 0.46 -11.19 10.61
C LYS A 54 -0.32 -11.84 11.75
N GLN A 55 0.40 -12.10 12.83
CA GLN A 55 -0.12 -12.56 14.12
C GLN A 55 -1.04 -11.46 14.70
N GLY A 56 -2.34 -11.74 14.85
CA GLY A 56 -3.31 -10.77 15.41
C GLY A 56 -4.56 -10.52 14.56
N VAL A 57 -4.68 -11.14 13.39
CA VAL A 57 -5.96 -11.20 12.68
C VAL A 57 -6.89 -12.12 13.46
N GLY A 58 -7.69 -11.56 14.38
CA GLY A 58 -8.69 -12.31 15.12
C GLY A 58 -9.63 -13.10 14.18
N ASN A 59 -10.40 -14.03 14.74
CA ASN A 59 -11.24 -15.01 14.03
C ASN A 59 -12.41 -14.41 13.20
N SER A 60 -12.37 -13.12 12.89
CA SER A 60 -13.45 -12.35 12.32
C SER A 60 -13.11 -11.90 10.91
N LEU A 61 -14.05 -12.07 9.99
CA LEU A 61 -13.96 -11.62 8.59
C LEU A 61 -13.58 -10.13 8.49
N PHE A 62 -14.04 -9.31 9.44
CA PHE A 62 -13.73 -7.90 9.50
C PHE A 62 -12.22 -7.62 9.67
N THR A 63 -11.53 -8.37 10.52
CA THR A 63 -10.08 -8.21 10.75
C THR A 63 -9.29 -8.68 9.54
N LEU A 64 -9.75 -9.73 8.85
CA LEU A 64 -9.15 -10.19 7.60
C LEU A 64 -9.27 -9.14 6.49
N MET A 65 -10.47 -8.57 6.32
CA MET A 65 -10.70 -7.51 5.33
C MET A 65 -9.84 -6.28 5.61
N LYS A 66 -9.73 -5.87 6.87
CA LYS A 66 -8.87 -4.75 7.26
C LYS A 66 -7.39 -5.04 6.99
N ALA A 67 -6.90 -6.23 7.36
CA ALA A 67 -5.52 -6.63 7.09
C ALA A 67 -5.19 -6.66 5.59
N ILE A 68 -6.11 -7.11 4.74
CA ILE A 68 -5.95 -7.08 3.28
C ILE A 68 -5.92 -5.64 2.76
N VAL A 69 -6.82 -4.79 3.25
CA VAL A 69 -6.87 -3.39 2.83
C VAL A 69 -5.56 -2.68 3.18
N ASP A 70 -5.07 -2.84 4.41
CA ASP A 70 -3.91 -2.11 4.91
C ASP A 70 -2.57 -2.65 4.40
N ASN A 71 -2.41 -3.98 4.29
CA ASN A 71 -1.14 -4.58 3.86
C ASN A 71 -1.01 -4.78 2.34
N ILE A 72 -2.12 -4.77 1.59
CA ILE A 72 -2.10 -5.06 0.15
C ILE A 72 -2.65 -3.88 -0.65
N ILE A 73 -3.88 -3.43 -0.35
CA ILE A 73 -4.53 -2.40 -1.18
C ILE A 73 -3.88 -1.03 -1.02
N LEU A 74 -3.54 -0.60 0.19
CA LEU A 74 -2.92 0.72 0.40
C LEU A 74 -1.54 0.86 -0.26
N PRO A 75 -0.57 -0.06 -0.07
CA PRO A 75 0.74 0.06 -0.71
C PRO A 75 0.66 -0.09 -2.23
N VAL A 76 -0.14 -1.03 -2.74
CA VAL A 76 -0.30 -1.21 -4.19
C VAL A 76 -1.05 -0.04 -4.81
N GLY A 77 -2.12 0.44 -4.15
CA GLY A 77 -2.92 1.57 -4.60
C GLY A 77 -2.13 2.89 -4.64
N GLY A 78 -1.28 3.13 -3.63
CA GLY A 78 -0.40 4.30 -3.59
C GLY A 78 0.56 4.34 -4.78
N VAL A 79 1.17 3.21 -5.10
CA VAL A 79 2.07 3.11 -6.26
C VAL A 79 1.30 3.28 -7.56
N LEU A 80 0.17 2.59 -7.70
CA LEU A 80 -0.65 2.66 -8.91
C LEU A 80 -1.11 4.09 -9.20
N ALA A 81 -1.46 4.85 -8.15
CA ALA A 81 -1.82 6.25 -8.25
C ALA A 81 -0.67 7.09 -8.82
N VAL A 82 0.56 6.89 -8.34
CA VAL A 82 1.75 7.58 -8.88
C VAL A 82 1.99 7.22 -10.35
N LEU A 83 1.89 5.94 -10.73
CA LEU A 83 2.02 5.53 -12.13
C LEU A 83 0.96 6.17 -13.03
N ALA A 84 -0.30 6.19 -12.57
CA ALA A 84 -1.40 6.78 -13.32
C ALA A 84 -1.20 8.30 -13.51
N PHE A 85 -0.67 9.00 -12.50
CA PHE A 85 -0.32 10.42 -12.60
C PHE A 85 0.77 10.68 -13.62
N ILE A 86 1.85 9.89 -13.60
CA ILE A 86 2.94 10.00 -14.56
C ILE A 86 2.43 9.76 -15.99
N TYR A 87 1.65 8.69 -16.19
CA TYR A 87 1.07 8.38 -17.50
C TYR A 87 0.17 9.50 -18.04
N SER A 88 -0.72 10.03 -17.19
CA SER A 88 -1.60 11.13 -17.55
C SER A 88 -0.82 12.41 -17.89
N GLY A 89 0.23 12.71 -17.12
CA GLY A 89 1.13 13.83 -17.39
C GLY A 89 1.86 13.71 -18.73
N PHE A 90 2.37 12.52 -19.07
CA PHE A 90 2.99 12.30 -20.39
C PHE A 90 1.99 12.44 -21.54
N LEU A 91 0.76 11.96 -21.37
CA LEU A 91 -0.29 12.13 -22.36
C LEU A 91 -0.61 13.62 -22.57
N TYR A 92 -0.58 14.42 -21.50
CA TYR A 92 -0.78 15.87 -21.55
C TYR A 92 0.32 16.59 -22.32
N VAL A 93 1.58 16.27 -22.02
CA VAL A 93 2.75 16.88 -22.67
C VAL A 93 2.81 16.52 -24.16
N THR A 94 2.51 15.26 -24.51
CA THR A 94 2.55 14.78 -25.90
C THR A 94 1.34 15.22 -26.74
N ALA A 95 0.24 15.62 -26.09
CA ALA A 95 -0.95 16.14 -26.77
C ALA A 95 -0.87 17.62 -27.15
N SER A 96 0.16 18.35 -26.70
CA SER A 96 0.40 19.75 -27.10
C SER A 96 0.46 19.87 -28.62
N GLY A 97 -0.58 20.47 -29.21
CA GLY A 97 -0.70 20.69 -30.66
C GLY A 97 -1.90 20.02 -31.33
N ASN A 98 -2.70 19.21 -30.62
CA ASN A 98 -3.95 18.64 -31.17
C ASN A 98 -5.06 18.67 -30.12
N ASP A 99 -6.09 19.50 -30.35
CA ASP A 99 -7.23 19.71 -29.43
C ASP A 99 -7.92 18.40 -29.01
N THR A 100 -8.04 17.44 -29.92
CA THR A 100 -8.69 16.16 -29.67
C THR A 100 -7.91 15.33 -28.65
N LYS A 101 -6.57 15.34 -28.75
CA LYS A 101 -5.70 14.65 -27.79
C LYS A 101 -5.62 15.39 -26.46
N LEU A 102 -5.67 16.72 -26.49
CA LEU A 102 -5.66 17.55 -25.28
C LEU A 102 -6.91 17.30 -24.44
N LYS A 103 -8.08 17.23 -25.07
CA LYS A 103 -9.35 16.91 -24.39
C LYS A 103 -9.33 15.51 -23.75
N THR A 104 -8.70 14.55 -24.43
CA THR A 104 -8.53 13.19 -23.91
C THR A 104 -7.56 13.17 -22.72
N ALA A 105 -6.46 13.93 -22.78
CA ALA A 105 -5.52 14.06 -21.67
C ALA A 105 -6.15 14.72 -20.45
N HIS A 106 -6.94 15.78 -20.63
CA HIS A 106 -7.71 16.40 -19.55
C HIS A 106 -8.67 15.42 -18.87
N LYS A 107 -9.41 14.63 -19.65
CA LYS A 107 -10.30 13.59 -19.12
C LYS A 107 -9.51 12.57 -18.30
N SER A 108 -8.39 12.08 -18.83
CA SER A 108 -7.53 11.12 -18.11
C SER A 108 -7.02 11.69 -16.78
N LEU A 109 -6.58 12.94 -16.76
CA LEU A 109 -6.07 13.59 -15.54
C LEU A 109 -7.17 13.73 -14.49
N LEU A 110 -8.38 14.13 -14.90
CA LEU A 110 -9.53 14.20 -14.00
C LEU A 110 -9.87 12.83 -13.40
N TYR A 111 -9.89 11.76 -14.19
CA TYR A 111 -10.16 10.42 -13.67
C TYR A 111 -9.07 9.97 -12.68
N THR A 112 -7.80 10.21 -12.99
CA THR A 112 -6.68 9.91 -12.07
C THR A 112 -6.77 10.73 -10.78
N ALA A 113 -7.11 12.01 -10.88
CA ALA A 113 -7.28 12.89 -9.72
C ALA A 113 -8.44 12.44 -8.83
N ILE A 114 -9.58 12.08 -9.42
CA ILE A 114 -10.75 11.57 -8.67
C ILE A 114 -10.41 10.25 -7.98
N GLY A 115 -9.79 9.30 -8.66
CA GLY A 115 -9.40 8.02 -8.05
C GLY A 115 -8.45 8.19 -6.87
N THR A 116 -7.48 9.10 -7.00
CA THR A 116 -6.53 9.40 -5.93
C THR A 116 -7.21 10.15 -4.78
N ALA A 117 -8.09 11.10 -5.08
CA ALA A 117 -8.86 11.83 -4.08
C ALA A 117 -9.78 10.90 -3.27
N VAL A 118 -10.37 9.87 -3.90
CA VAL A 118 -11.18 8.88 -3.18
C VAL A 118 -10.32 7.99 -2.28
N LEU A 119 -9.14 7.55 -2.74
CA LEU A 119 -8.21 6.78 -1.93
C LEU A 119 -7.77 7.55 -0.67
N LEU A 120 -7.31 8.79 -0.84
CA LEU A 120 -6.87 9.65 0.26
C LEU A 120 -8.06 10.10 1.13
N GLY A 121 -9.17 10.44 0.49
CA GLY A 121 -10.40 10.90 1.15
C GLY A 121 -11.03 9.82 2.02
N SER A 122 -11.01 8.56 1.59
CA SER A 122 -11.52 7.43 2.37
C SER A 122 -10.78 7.29 3.71
N TRP A 123 -9.45 7.31 3.68
CA TRP A 123 -8.64 7.20 4.89
C TRP A 123 -8.80 8.44 5.80
N LEU A 124 -8.78 9.63 5.21
CA LEU A 124 -8.99 10.88 5.93
C LEU A 124 -10.35 10.92 6.64
N LEU A 125 -11.43 10.60 5.92
CA LEU A 125 -12.78 10.60 6.46
C LEU A 125 -12.95 9.56 7.56
N ALA A 126 -12.40 8.35 7.39
CA ALA A 126 -12.42 7.32 8.42
C ALA A 126 -11.76 7.81 9.72
N ASN A 127 -10.59 8.44 9.62
CA ASN A 127 -9.88 8.99 10.78
C ASN A 127 -10.65 10.13 11.45
N VAL A 128 -11.27 11.02 10.68
CA VAL A 128 -12.09 12.13 11.22
C VAL A 128 -13.29 11.58 12.01
N ILE A 129 -13.99 10.60 11.46
CA ILE A 129 -15.13 9.95 12.14
C ILE A 129 -14.66 9.30 13.44
N CYS A 130 -13.57 8.53 13.39
CA CYS A 130 -13.02 7.86 14.56
C CYS A 130 -12.52 8.84 15.64
N SER A 131 -11.87 9.93 15.24
CA SER A 131 -11.47 10.99 16.17
C SER A 131 -12.68 11.62 16.87
N THR A 132 -13.78 11.82 16.13
CA THR A 132 -15.01 12.39 16.67
C THR A 132 -15.67 11.44 17.68
N ILE A 133 -15.71 10.14 17.36
CA ILE A 133 -16.25 9.12 18.27
C ILE A 133 -15.39 8.99 19.54
N ASN A 134 -14.06 9.06 19.41
CA ASN A 134 -13.14 9.02 20.55
C ASN A 134 -13.32 10.22 21.48
N GLN A 135 -13.55 11.42 20.93
CA GLN A 135 -13.83 12.62 21.71
C GLN A 135 -15.15 12.51 22.50
N LEU A 136 -16.07 11.66 22.06
CA LEU A 136 -17.34 11.39 22.73
C LEU A 136 -17.28 10.19 23.70
N GLY A 137 -16.09 9.62 23.94
CA GLY A 137 -15.89 8.49 24.86
C GLY A 137 -16.24 7.12 24.26
N GLY A 138 -16.36 7.02 22.94
CA GLY A 138 -16.61 5.74 22.24
C GLY A 138 -15.36 4.86 22.10
N PRO A 139 -15.53 3.59 21.69
CA PRO A 139 -14.42 2.68 21.43
C PRO A 139 -13.48 3.22 20.34
N VAL A 140 -12.17 3.12 20.58
CA VAL A 140 -11.16 3.53 19.60
C VAL A 140 -11.24 2.65 18.35
N CYS A 141 -11.45 3.27 17.19
CA CYS A 141 -11.18 2.61 15.92
C CYS A 141 -9.69 2.28 15.88
N GLN A 142 -9.32 1.02 16.09
CA GLN A 142 -7.95 0.57 15.93
C GLN A 142 -7.57 0.76 14.45
N SER A 143 -6.65 1.70 14.21
CA SER A 143 -6.00 1.96 12.93
C SER A 143 -5.17 0.76 12.51
#